data_AF-K0S9X0-F1
#
_entry.id   AF-K0S9X0-F1
#
_cell.length_a   1.000
_cell.length_b   1.000
_cell.length_c   1.000
_cell.angle_alpha   90.00
_cell.angle_beta   90.00
_cell.angle_gamma   90.00
#
_symmetry.space_group_name_H-M   'P 1'
#
loop_
_entity.id
_entity.type
_entity.pdbx_description
1 polymer ?
#
loop_
_entity_poly.entity_id
_entity_poly.type
_entity_poly.pdbx_seq_one_letter_code
_entity_poly.pdbx_strand_id
1 'polypeptide(L)'
;MRFFRGEESFEHDSDLPLWASVDGRGKVSITNLQQMAAEVEALLVDIETHLEQQRIRRLDRLRPPTRLRRNWYLIAFGLPSGAWMVYSLLRTHGGIDLMKMVYGKCRNIYREHIKDPMTSIYRELFTETGRINVADHKARIDAIESLKRMIRTWLDEYFPNMPEKEKISRAEAMDISLIETKFEESIKNIFEMNSIVRMGLIEMQFIKKEMLSAMVSMDELMGSNEMNMQVAAMTPALFLLMTLRRFFQVLFYALFKFGKSKEEIHAQFRQTMLDIERLLLMRDSPPGPPPSLSWGSKRDSHHDAPTKNISQTLSAEDLGMLLLHIHECRSILWQSRRRFRSVEIRNVAEDLAELSGERGPVSVSQQLMIISRMSRTYPFLKVVSSGIPFENLIPGG
;
A
#
# COMPACT_ATOMS: atom_id res chain seq x y z
N MET A 1 33.21 -39.08 11.03
CA MET A 1 33.70 -40.41 11.44
C MET A 1 34.23 -41.13 10.19
N ARG A 2 35.51 -40.93 9.87
CA ARG A 2 36.39 -41.82 9.11
C ARG A 2 37.77 -41.19 9.17
N PHE A 3 38.60 -41.78 10.02
CA PHE A 3 40.01 -41.46 10.20
C PHE A 3 40.76 -41.92 8.95
N PHE A 4 41.57 -41.05 8.36
CA PHE A 4 42.69 -41.46 7.52
C PHE A 4 43.97 -41.20 8.32
N ARG A 5 44.55 -42.30 8.78
CA ARG A 5 45.90 -42.43 9.33
C ARG A 5 46.81 -42.68 8.13
N GLY A 6 47.70 -41.74 7.86
CA GLY A 6 48.83 -41.89 6.96
C GLY A 6 50.04 -41.28 7.66
N GLU A 7 50.87 -42.13 8.24
CA GLU A 7 52.22 -41.76 8.66
C GLU A 7 53.05 -41.67 7.39
N GLU A 8 53.43 -40.45 6.99
CA GLU A 8 54.49 -40.23 6.01
C GLU A 8 55.71 -39.66 6.75
N SER A 9 56.75 -40.48 6.78
CA SER A 9 58.09 -40.16 7.23
C SER A 9 58.67 -39.00 6.41
N PHE A 10 59.05 -37.94 7.13
CA PHE A 10 59.78 -36.78 6.62
C PHE A 10 61.19 -37.20 6.17
N GLU A 11 61.36 -37.46 4.88
CA GLU A 11 62.67 -37.47 4.22
C GLU A 11 62.95 -36.04 3.75
N HIS A 12 63.77 -35.34 4.51
CA HIS A 12 64.10 -33.92 4.30
C HIS A 12 65.33 -33.84 3.39
N ASP A 13 65.18 -34.21 2.12
CA ASP A 13 66.18 -33.90 1.10
C ASP A 13 65.52 -33.72 -0.28
N SER A 14 65.88 -32.64 -0.97
CA SER A 14 65.52 -32.29 -2.36
C SER A 14 64.10 -31.78 -2.71
N ASP A 15 63.69 -30.66 -2.11
CA ASP A 15 62.71 -29.74 -2.74
C ASP A 15 63.37 -28.36 -3.01
N LEU A 16 64.64 -28.38 -3.42
CA LEU A 16 65.28 -27.16 -3.93
C LEU A 16 64.93 -27.01 -5.42
N PRO A 17 64.42 -25.85 -5.84
CA PRO A 17 64.11 -25.63 -7.25
C PRO A 17 65.38 -25.77 -8.10
N LEU A 18 65.24 -26.20 -9.36
CA LEU A 18 66.37 -26.66 -10.19
C LEU A 18 67.46 -25.60 -10.41
N TRP A 19 67.15 -24.32 -10.21
CA TRP A 19 68.07 -23.19 -10.33
C TRP A 19 68.86 -22.85 -9.05
N ALA A 20 68.63 -23.57 -7.96
CA ALA A 20 69.26 -23.32 -6.66
C ALA A 20 70.18 -24.47 -6.25
N SER A 21 71.46 -24.17 -5.98
CA SER A 21 72.39 -25.12 -5.38
C SER A 21 72.85 -24.60 -4.02
N VAL A 22 72.80 -25.47 -3.01
CA VAL A 22 73.32 -25.18 -1.67
C VAL A 22 74.81 -25.48 -1.68
N ASP A 23 75.61 -24.43 -1.55
CA ASP A 23 77.04 -24.59 -1.37
C ASP A 23 77.33 -25.11 0.05
N GLY A 24 78.41 -25.86 0.25
CA GLY A 24 78.71 -26.65 1.48
C GLY A 24 78.81 -25.87 2.82
N ARG A 25 78.49 -24.57 2.80
CA ARG A 25 78.32 -23.68 3.98
C ARG A 25 76.87 -23.24 4.21
N GLY A 26 75.88 -23.88 3.58
CA GLY A 26 74.46 -23.55 3.73
C GLY A 26 74.02 -22.27 3.02
N LYS A 27 74.81 -21.78 2.04
CA LYS A 27 74.50 -20.58 1.27
C LYS A 27 73.91 -20.99 -0.08
N VAL A 28 72.67 -20.59 -0.34
CA VAL A 28 72.01 -20.88 -1.63
C VAL A 28 72.61 -19.97 -2.69
N SER A 29 73.21 -20.57 -3.71
CA SER A 29 73.73 -19.88 -4.89
C SER A 29 72.80 -20.13 -6.07
N ILE A 30 72.42 -19.05 -6.77
CA ILE A 30 71.59 -19.12 -7.98
C ILE A 30 72.51 -19.55 -9.11
N THR A 31 72.39 -20.80 -9.54
CA THR A 31 73.27 -21.38 -10.56
C THR A 31 72.84 -20.97 -11.97
N ASN A 32 71.56 -20.67 -12.18
CA ASN A 32 71.05 -20.35 -13.51
C ASN A 32 69.86 -19.38 -13.50
N LEU A 33 70.12 -18.12 -13.87
CA LEU A 33 69.16 -17.01 -13.83
C LEU A 33 68.04 -17.17 -14.88
N GLN A 34 68.35 -17.76 -16.05
CA GLN A 34 67.36 -18.04 -17.09
C GLN A 34 66.36 -19.13 -16.68
N GLN A 35 66.84 -20.15 -15.96
CA GLN A 35 66.00 -21.24 -15.48
C GLN A 35 65.08 -20.79 -14.34
N MET A 36 65.58 -19.92 -13.46
CA MET A 36 64.77 -19.24 -12.45
C MET A 36 63.66 -18.40 -13.09
N ALA A 37 63.97 -17.65 -14.16
CA ALA A 37 62.97 -16.84 -14.86
C ALA A 37 61.86 -17.71 -15.48
N ALA A 38 62.22 -18.85 -16.09
CA ALA A 38 61.26 -19.79 -16.68
C ALA A 38 60.36 -20.46 -15.63
N GLU A 39 60.91 -20.83 -14.47
CA GLU A 39 60.12 -21.40 -13.37
C GLU A 39 59.18 -20.37 -12.73
N VAL A 40 59.64 -19.13 -12.56
CA VAL A 40 58.79 -18.04 -12.05
C VAL A 40 57.67 -17.70 -13.04
N GLU A 41 57.94 -17.72 -14.34
CA GLU A 41 56.92 -17.55 -15.38
C GLU A 41 55.90 -18.69 -15.35
N ALA A 42 56.37 -19.95 -15.23
CA ALA A 42 55.49 -21.10 -15.09
C ALA A 42 54.61 -21.03 -13.83
N LEU A 43 55.18 -20.60 -12.69
CA LEU A 43 54.44 -20.41 -11.44
C LEU A 43 53.43 -19.26 -11.54
N LEU A 44 53.77 -18.17 -12.23
CA LEU A 44 52.84 -17.06 -12.47
C LEU A 44 51.63 -17.52 -13.27
N VAL A 45 51.83 -18.31 -14.33
CA VAL A 45 50.75 -18.88 -15.15
C VAL A 45 49.89 -19.83 -14.30
N ASP A 46 50.49 -20.70 -13.48
CA ASP A 46 49.75 -21.61 -12.61
C ASP A 46 48.90 -20.84 -11.58
N ILE A 47 49.47 -19.83 -10.93
CA ILE A 47 48.76 -18.96 -9.99
C ILE A 47 47.60 -18.23 -10.67
N GLU A 48 47.80 -17.69 -11.87
CA GLU A 48 46.76 -17.00 -12.64
C GLU A 48 45.59 -17.93 -12.94
N THR A 49 45.86 -19.15 -13.43
CA THR A 49 44.80 -20.14 -13.71
C THR A 49 44.07 -20.56 -12.43
N HIS A 50 44.79 -20.70 -11.31
CA HIS A 50 44.19 -21.05 -10.03
C HIS A 50 43.30 -19.91 -9.49
N LEU A 51 43.73 -18.65 -9.64
CA LEU A 51 42.95 -17.47 -9.27
C LEU A 51 41.68 -17.34 -10.11
N GLU A 52 41.74 -17.59 -11.42
CA GLU A 52 40.55 -17.59 -12.28
C GLU A 52 39.54 -18.67 -11.87
N GLN A 53 40.03 -19.89 -11.60
CA GLN A 53 39.16 -20.97 -11.12
C GLN A 53 38.52 -20.64 -9.77
N GLN A 54 39.27 -20.05 -8.85
CA GLN A 54 38.71 -19.59 -7.58
C GLN A 54 37.70 -18.46 -7.77
N ARG A 55 37.95 -17.52 -8.69
CA ARG A 55 37.04 -16.43 -9.03
C ARG A 55 35.71 -16.97 -9.53
N ILE A 56 35.71 -17.92 -10.46
CA ILE A 56 34.51 -18.55 -11.01
C ILE A 56 33.71 -19.24 -9.88
N ARG A 57 34.37 -20.04 -9.03
CA ARG A 57 33.70 -20.73 -7.92
C ARG A 57 33.08 -19.76 -6.90
N ARG A 58 33.75 -18.65 -6.60
CA ARG A 58 33.23 -17.61 -5.70
C ARG A 58 32.09 -16.83 -6.35
N LEU A 59 32.18 -16.52 -7.64
CA LEU A 59 31.11 -15.84 -8.38
C LEU A 59 29.84 -16.70 -8.46
N ASP A 60 29.96 -18.00 -8.70
CA ASP A 60 28.80 -18.90 -8.75
C ASP A 60 28.09 -19.01 -7.40
N ARG A 61 28.84 -18.92 -6.29
CA ARG A 61 28.26 -18.90 -4.94
C ARG A 61 27.55 -17.59 -4.61
N LEU A 62 27.94 -16.48 -5.24
CA LEU A 62 27.36 -15.15 -5.06
C LEU A 62 26.27 -14.82 -6.10
N ARG A 63 25.97 -15.74 -7.02
CA ARG A 63 24.95 -15.52 -8.03
C ARG A 63 23.57 -15.41 -7.36
N PRO A 64 22.81 -14.33 -7.61
CA PRO A 64 21.49 -14.18 -7.01
C PRO A 64 20.60 -15.36 -7.42
N PRO A 65 19.71 -15.84 -6.52
CA PRO A 65 18.86 -16.98 -6.80
C PRO A 65 18.03 -16.73 -8.07
N THR A 66 17.91 -17.76 -8.90
CA THR A 66 17.14 -17.71 -10.15
C THR A 66 15.70 -17.27 -9.87
N ARG A 67 15.09 -16.54 -10.81
CA ARG A 67 13.74 -15.98 -10.65
C ARG A 67 12.68 -17.02 -10.28
N LEU A 68 12.87 -18.27 -10.71
CA LEU A 68 12.00 -19.40 -10.37
C LEU A 68 12.05 -19.74 -8.87
N ARG A 69 13.23 -19.65 -8.25
CA ARG A 69 13.39 -19.88 -6.80
C ARG A 69 12.83 -18.71 -5.98
N ARG A 70 12.93 -17.48 -6.49
CA ARG A 70 12.37 -16.28 -5.85
C ARG A 70 10.84 -16.27 -5.85
N ASN A 71 10.22 -16.71 -6.95
CA ASN A 71 8.77 -16.79 -7.12
C ASN A 71 8.26 -18.25 -7.05
N TRP A 72 8.85 -19.08 -6.19
CA TRP A 72 8.48 -20.50 -6.11
C TRP A 72 7.00 -20.71 -5.78
N TYR A 73 6.40 -19.82 -4.97
CA TYR A 73 4.98 -19.88 -4.60
C TYR A 73 4.06 -19.66 -5.82
N LEU A 74 4.42 -18.75 -6.73
CA LEU A 74 3.68 -18.51 -7.96
C LEU A 74 3.72 -19.73 -8.89
N ILE A 75 4.83 -20.47 -8.89
CA ILE A 75 4.98 -21.69 -9.68
C ILE A 75 4.25 -22.85 -9.01
N ALA A 76 4.44 -23.01 -7.69
CA ALA A 76 3.85 -24.09 -6.90
C ALA A 76 2.32 -24.01 -6.86
N PHE A 77 1.73 -22.81 -6.85
CA PHE A 77 0.28 -22.65 -6.92
C PHE A 77 -0.21 -22.43 -8.35
N GLY A 78 0.51 -21.64 -9.16
CA GLY A 78 0.07 -21.24 -10.49
C GLY A 78 0.13 -22.35 -11.54
N LEU A 79 1.12 -23.26 -11.49
CA LEU A 79 1.16 -24.40 -12.41
C LEU A 79 0.01 -25.38 -12.16
N PRO A 80 -0.25 -25.87 -10.93
CA PRO A 80 -1.38 -26.76 -10.71
C PRO A 80 -2.73 -26.06 -10.88
N SER A 81 -2.89 -24.80 -10.45
CA SER A 81 -4.15 -24.07 -10.68
C SER A 81 -4.39 -23.81 -12.17
N GLY A 82 -3.34 -23.43 -12.90
CA GLY A 82 -3.38 -23.20 -14.33
C GLY A 82 -3.64 -24.49 -15.11
N ALA A 83 -2.95 -25.58 -14.76
CA ALA A 83 -3.16 -26.89 -15.36
C ALA A 83 -4.56 -27.43 -15.06
N TRP A 84 -5.07 -27.28 -13.83
CA TRP A 84 -6.44 -27.66 -13.48
C TRP A 84 -7.47 -26.80 -14.22
N MET A 85 -7.24 -25.50 -14.34
CA MET A 85 -8.11 -24.58 -15.07
C MET A 85 -8.13 -24.88 -16.58
N VAL A 86 -6.96 -25.14 -17.18
CA VAL A 86 -6.82 -25.53 -18.59
C VAL A 86 -7.44 -26.91 -18.82
N TYR A 87 -7.19 -27.87 -17.93
CA TYR A 87 -7.81 -29.20 -17.95
C TYR A 87 -9.33 -29.12 -17.86
N SER A 88 -9.85 -28.30 -16.94
CA SER A 88 -11.28 -28.06 -16.80
C SER A 88 -11.88 -27.33 -18.00
N LEU A 89 -11.12 -26.48 -18.68
CA LEU A 89 -11.54 -25.81 -19.91
C LEU A 89 -11.56 -26.76 -21.12
N LEU A 90 -10.54 -27.63 -21.26
CA LEU A 90 -10.38 -28.51 -22.41
C LEU A 90 -11.27 -29.76 -22.35
N ARG A 91 -11.63 -30.24 -21.16
CA ARG A 91 -12.19 -31.60 -21.04
C ARG A 91 -13.57 -31.77 -21.68
N THR A 92 -14.44 -30.75 -21.70
CA THR A 92 -15.81 -30.86 -22.29
C THR A 92 -16.56 -29.54 -22.12
N HIS A 93 -16.75 -28.68 -23.15
CA HIS A 93 -17.60 -27.46 -23.17
C HIS A 93 -17.63 -26.53 -21.92
N GLY A 94 -16.77 -26.77 -20.94
CA GLY A 94 -16.94 -26.32 -19.56
C GLY A 94 -16.50 -24.88 -19.41
N GLY A 95 -15.60 -24.42 -20.28
CA GLY A 95 -15.30 -22.99 -20.41
C GLY A 95 -16.52 -22.18 -20.85
N ILE A 96 -17.31 -22.70 -21.81
CA ILE A 96 -18.51 -22.02 -22.30
C ILE A 96 -19.63 -22.11 -21.25
N ASP A 97 -19.79 -23.26 -20.60
CA ASP A 97 -20.80 -23.44 -19.56
C ASP A 97 -20.47 -22.66 -18.28
N LEU A 98 -19.19 -22.58 -17.88
CA LEU A 98 -18.74 -21.70 -16.81
C LEU A 98 -18.91 -20.23 -17.19
N MET A 99 -18.58 -19.83 -18.41
CA MET A 99 -18.84 -18.46 -18.88
C MET A 99 -20.33 -18.13 -18.86
N LYS A 100 -21.19 -19.04 -19.33
CA LYS A 100 -22.65 -18.88 -19.27
C LYS A 100 -23.14 -18.81 -17.82
N MET A 101 -22.59 -19.64 -16.92
CA MET A 101 -22.93 -19.64 -15.50
C MET A 101 -22.50 -18.35 -14.80
N VAL A 102 -21.27 -17.89 -15.05
CA VAL A 102 -20.72 -16.64 -14.51
C VAL A 102 -21.49 -15.44 -15.07
N TYR A 103 -21.77 -15.42 -16.38
CA TYR A 103 -22.57 -14.38 -17.01
C TYR A 103 -24.00 -14.37 -16.46
N GLY A 104 -24.62 -15.55 -16.30
CA GLY A 104 -25.94 -15.69 -15.69
C GLY A 104 -25.97 -15.18 -14.25
N LYS A 105 -24.99 -15.55 -13.42
CA LYS A 105 -24.88 -15.06 -12.04
C LYS A 105 -24.59 -13.56 -11.97
N CYS A 106 -23.68 -13.03 -12.79
CA CYS A 106 -23.42 -11.59 -12.86
C CYS A 106 -24.65 -10.81 -13.31
N ARG A 107 -25.40 -11.35 -14.29
CA ARG A 107 -26.65 -10.75 -14.76
C ARG A 107 -27.72 -10.76 -13.68
N ASN A 108 -27.86 -11.85 -12.92
CA ASN A 108 -28.81 -11.93 -11.82
C ASN A 108 -28.44 -10.95 -10.70
N ILE A 109 -27.16 -10.91 -10.29
CA ILE A 109 -26.68 -9.93 -9.29
C ILE A 109 -26.92 -8.50 -9.79
N TYR A 110 -26.60 -8.20 -11.05
CA TYR A 110 -26.84 -6.88 -11.61
C TYR A 110 -28.33 -6.53 -11.62
N ARG A 111 -29.21 -7.49 -11.94
CA ARG A 111 -30.65 -7.25 -11.96
C ARG A 111 -31.18 -7.03 -10.54
N GLU A 112 -30.95 -7.98 -9.66
CA GLU A 112 -31.52 -8.02 -8.30
C GLU A 112 -30.91 -6.96 -7.38
N HIS A 113 -29.61 -6.70 -7.47
CA HIS A 113 -28.91 -5.85 -6.50
C HIS A 113 -28.60 -4.44 -7.03
N ILE A 114 -28.60 -4.23 -8.35
CA ILE A 114 -28.31 -2.91 -8.93
C ILE A 114 -29.55 -2.34 -9.59
N LYS A 115 -30.15 -3.05 -10.55
CA LYS A 115 -31.25 -2.53 -11.35
C LYS A 115 -32.52 -2.34 -10.54
N ASP A 116 -33.01 -3.39 -9.88
CA ASP A 116 -34.29 -3.37 -9.17
C ASP A 116 -34.31 -2.30 -8.07
N PRO A 117 -33.31 -2.22 -7.18
CA PRO A 117 -33.29 -1.18 -6.16
C PRO A 117 -32.96 0.22 -6.72
N MET A 118 -32.18 0.37 -7.80
CA MET A 118 -32.07 1.68 -8.47
C MET A 118 -33.39 2.16 -9.08
N THR A 119 -34.16 1.24 -9.68
CA THR A 119 -35.48 1.59 -10.21
C THR A 119 -36.49 1.86 -9.09
N SER A 120 -36.35 1.20 -7.93
CA SER A 120 -37.13 1.49 -6.73
C SER A 120 -36.84 2.90 -6.23
N ILE A 121 -35.57 3.20 -5.94
CA ILE A 121 -35.13 4.53 -5.50
C ILE A 121 -35.49 5.61 -6.54
N TYR A 122 -35.28 5.36 -7.84
CA TYR A 122 -35.62 6.35 -8.87
C TYR A 122 -37.12 6.63 -8.91
N ARG A 123 -37.95 5.59 -8.80
CA ARG A 123 -39.40 5.73 -8.75
C ARG A 123 -39.82 6.43 -7.46
N GLU A 124 -39.16 6.18 -6.35
CA GLU A 124 -39.43 6.84 -5.08
C GLU A 124 -39.05 8.33 -5.13
N LEU A 125 -37.82 8.67 -5.52
CA LEU A 125 -37.30 10.04 -5.61
C LEU A 125 -38.04 10.92 -6.63
N PHE A 126 -38.50 10.34 -7.75
CA PHE A 126 -39.15 11.09 -8.83
C PHE A 126 -40.69 10.95 -8.86
N THR A 127 -41.29 10.11 -8.03
CA THR A 127 -42.77 9.94 -7.97
C THR A 127 -43.36 10.33 -6.60
N GLU A 128 -42.59 11.03 -5.76
CA GLU A 128 -42.96 11.42 -4.38
C GLU A 128 -44.19 12.35 -4.29
N THR A 129 -44.67 12.93 -5.39
CA THR A 129 -45.85 13.82 -5.38
C THR A 129 -47.18 13.10 -5.63
N GLY A 130 -47.20 11.79 -5.85
CA GLY A 130 -48.29 11.17 -6.63
C GLY A 130 -49.46 10.50 -5.89
N ARG A 131 -49.25 9.66 -4.87
CA ARG A 131 -50.23 8.57 -4.63
C ARG A 131 -50.71 8.25 -3.22
N ILE A 132 -50.22 8.90 -2.17
CA ILE A 132 -50.75 8.63 -0.80
C ILE A 132 -51.36 9.89 -0.18
N ASN A 133 -50.85 11.07 -0.51
CA ASN A 133 -51.31 12.32 0.10
C ASN A 133 -52.72 12.78 -0.32
N VAL A 134 -53.20 12.51 -1.54
CA VAL A 134 -54.43 13.19 -2.03
C VAL A 134 -55.71 12.65 -1.37
N ALA A 135 -55.80 11.33 -1.16
CA ALA A 135 -56.98 10.73 -0.55
C ALA A 135 -57.08 11.05 0.95
N ASP A 136 -55.95 10.95 1.66
CA ASP A 136 -55.89 11.18 3.10
C ASP A 136 -55.95 12.68 3.45
N HIS A 137 -55.35 13.55 2.63
CA HIS A 137 -55.45 15.00 2.80
C HIS A 137 -56.89 15.50 2.66
N LYS A 138 -57.64 14.98 1.67
CA LYS A 138 -59.04 15.34 1.49
C LYS A 138 -59.90 14.84 2.65
N ALA A 139 -59.72 13.58 3.06
CA ALA A 139 -60.43 13.02 4.21
C ALA A 139 -60.15 13.79 5.51
N ARG A 140 -58.92 14.27 5.69
CA ARG A 140 -58.52 15.10 6.83
C ARG A 140 -59.16 16.49 6.79
N ILE A 141 -59.18 17.16 5.64
CA ILE A 141 -59.84 18.46 5.47
C ILE A 141 -61.34 18.32 5.76
N ASP A 142 -61.98 17.30 5.20
CA ASP A 142 -63.40 17.02 5.42
C ASP A 142 -63.69 16.75 6.91
N ALA A 143 -62.81 16.03 7.61
CA ALA A 143 -62.93 15.80 9.05
C ALA A 143 -62.75 17.08 9.89
N ILE A 144 -61.77 17.92 9.55
CA ILE A 144 -61.52 19.21 10.20
C ILE A 144 -62.73 20.14 10.00
N GLU A 145 -63.27 20.22 8.80
CA GLU A 145 -64.40 21.09 8.49
C GLU A 145 -65.70 20.60 9.16
N SER A 146 -65.91 19.28 9.19
CA SER A 146 -67.01 18.66 9.94
C SER A 146 -66.93 18.95 11.44
N LEU A 147 -65.74 18.81 12.04
CA LEU A 147 -65.51 19.09 13.46
C LEU A 147 -65.75 20.57 13.78
N LYS A 148 -65.23 21.49 12.95
CA LYS A 148 -65.48 22.93 13.08
C LYS A 148 -66.98 23.24 13.07
N ARG A 149 -67.74 22.62 12.15
CA ARG A 149 -69.20 22.80 12.08
C ARG A 149 -69.90 22.31 13.35
N MET A 150 -69.50 21.13 13.84
CA MET A 150 -70.12 20.52 15.01
C MET A 150 -69.83 21.28 16.32
N ILE A 151 -68.60 21.79 16.49
CA ILE A 151 -68.23 22.65 17.62
C ILE A 151 -69.02 23.97 17.58
N ARG A 152 -69.17 24.59 16.40
CA ARG A 152 -70.00 25.81 16.25
C ARG A 152 -71.44 25.57 16.65
N THR A 153 -72.07 24.52 16.10
CA THR A 153 -73.47 24.18 16.42
C THR A 153 -73.65 23.88 17.92
N TRP A 154 -72.68 23.21 18.55
CA TRP A 154 -72.72 22.95 19.99
C TRP A 154 -72.56 24.23 20.85
N LEU A 155 -71.61 25.10 20.50
CA LEU A 155 -71.39 26.38 21.20
C LEU A 155 -72.62 27.31 21.10
N ASP A 156 -73.35 27.26 19.99
CA ASP A 156 -74.58 28.03 19.80
C ASP A 156 -75.74 27.55 20.67
N GLU A 157 -75.83 26.24 20.90
CA GLU A 157 -76.89 25.65 21.73
C GLU A 157 -76.62 25.81 23.24
N TYR A 158 -75.38 25.62 23.71
CA TYR A 158 -75.06 25.62 25.15
C TYR A 158 -74.64 26.98 25.71
N PHE A 159 -74.11 27.87 24.87
CA PHE A 159 -73.64 29.19 25.30
C PHE A 159 -74.22 30.31 24.42
N PRO A 160 -75.53 30.59 24.51
CA PRO A 160 -76.18 31.61 23.70
C PRO A 160 -75.67 33.04 23.97
N ASN A 161 -75.13 33.30 25.17
CA ASN A 161 -74.63 34.61 25.59
C ASN A 161 -73.15 34.87 25.25
N MET A 162 -72.43 33.89 24.68
CA MET A 162 -71.02 34.05 24.33
C MET A 162 -70.89 34.87 23.02
N PRO A 163 -69.98 35.86 22.94
CA PRO A 163 -69.79 36.66 21.73
C PRO A 163 -69.41 35.80 20.52
N GLU A 164 -70.08 36.01 19.38
CA GLU A 164 -69.89 35.20 18.15
C GLU A 164 -68.42 35.11 17.71
N LYS A 165 -67.67 36.20 17.88
CA LYS A 165 -66.22 36.23 17.56
C LYS A 165 -65.43 35.19 18.35
N GLU A 166 -65.76 34.99 19.62
CA GLU A 166 -65.08 34.03 20.47
C GLU A 166 -65.47 32.59 20.12
N LYS A 167 -66.74 32.35 19.77
CA LYS A 167 -67.22 31.05 19.29
C LYS A 167 -66.54 30.61 18.00
N ILE A 168 -66.42 31.52 17.04
CA ILE A 168 -65.77 31.26 15.75
C ILE A 168 -64.28 30.99 15.96
N SER A 169 -63.61 31.79 16.80
CA SER A 169 -62.19 31.59 17.13
C SER A 169 -61.94 30.26 17.82
N ARG A 170 -62.80 29.84 18.76
CA ARG A 170 -62.67 28.54 19.45
C ARG A 170 -62.95 27.35 18.54
N ALA A 171 -63.93 27.47 17.65
CA ALA A 171 -64.18 26.45 16.64
C ALA A 171 -63.03 26.36 15.62
N GLU A 172 -62.45 27.48 15.21
CA GLU A 172 -61.29 27.50 14.31
C GLU A 172 -60.03 26.92 14.96
N ALA A 173 -59.83 27.19 16.25
CA ALA A 173 -58.79 26.57 17.07
C ALA A 173 -59.07 25.09 17.39
N MET A 174 -60.28 24.58 17.10
CA MET A 174 -60.73 23.23 17.46
C MET A 174 -60.52 22.91 18.95
N ASP A 175 -60.80 23.88 19.81
CA ASP A 175 -60.64 23.76 21.25
C ASP A 175 -61.78 22.91 21.85
N ILE A 176 -61.48 21.65 22.16
CA ILE A 176 -62.44 20.67 22.69
C ILE A 176 -62.50 20.65 24.23
N SER A 177 -61.61 21.39 24.91
CA SER A 177 -61.47 21.36 26.37
C SER A 177 -62.78 21.66 27.14
N LEU A 178 -63.58 22.60 26.64
CA LEU A 178 -64.88 22.93 27.20
C LEU A 178 -65.92 21.84 27.01
N ILE A 179 -65.84 21.12 25.88
CA ILE A 179 -66.72 20.01 25.53
C ILE A 179 -66.39 18.81 26.41
N GLU A 180 -65.10 18.50 26.61
CA GLU A 180 -64.63 17.43 27.51
C GLU A 180 -65.06 17.68 28.97
N THR A 181 -64.82 18.89 29.49
CA THR A 181 -65.20 19.24 30.87
C THR A 181 -66.72 19.11 31.06
N LYS A 182 -67.51 19.57 30.07
CA LYS A 182 -68.96 19.43 30.11
C LYS A 182 -69.43 18.00 29.88
N PHE A 183 -68.72 17.20 29.11
CA PHE A 183 -69.02 15.79 28.90
C PHE A 183 -68.82 14.99 30.19
N GLU A 184 -67.74 15.24 30.94
CA GLU A 184 -67.53 14.63 32.26
C GLU A 184 -68.59 15.03 33.29
N GLU A 185 -69.08 16.27 33.24
CA GLU A 185 -70.18 16.75 34.08
C GLU A 185 -71.52 16.11 33.68
N SER A 186 -71.81 16.02 32.38
CA SER A 186 -73.05 15.45 31.85
C SER A 186 -73.12 13.93 31.99
N ILE A 187 -71.99 13.20 31.93
CA ILE A 187 -71.95 11.76 32.23
C ILE A 187 -72.49 11.44 33.63
N LYS A 188 -72.30 12.36 34.60
CA LYS A 188 -72.79 12.18 35.97
C LYS A 188 -74.31 12.34 36.09
N ASN A 189 -74.96 13.02 35.14
CA ASN A 189 -76.39 13.29 35.13
C ASN A 189 -77.10 12.62 33.94
N ILE A 190 -77.67 11.43 34.18
CA ILE A 190 -78.28 10.54 33.18
C ILE A 190 -79.46 11.17 32.40
N PHE A 191 -80.06 12.24 32.90
CA PHE A 191 -81.29 12.80 32.31
C PHE A 191 -81.10 13.57 30.99
N GLU A 192 -79.86 13.86 30.56
CA GLU A 192 -79.57 14.59 29.32
C GLU A 192 -78.89 13.72 28.24
N MET A 193 -79.44 12.53 27.98
CA MET A 193 -78.88 11.56 27.02
C MET A 193 -78.58 12.13 25.61
N ASN A 194 -79.44 13.00 25.06
CA ASN A 194 -79.23 13.59 23.72
C ASN A 194 -78.01 14.54 23.68
N SER A 195 -77.76 15.18 24.82
CA SER A 195 -76.71 16.17 25.06
C SER A 195 -75.34 15.48 25.13
N ILE A 196 -75.27 14.38 25.91
CA ILE A 196 -74.12 13.50 26.05
C ILE A 196 -73.74 12.84 24.73
N VAL A 197 -74.72 12.33 23.97
CA VAL A 197 -74.47 11.67 22.68
C VAL A 197 -73.84 12.63 21.68
N ARG A 198 -74.27 13.90 21.64
CA ARG A 198 -73.66 14.91 20.75
C ARG A 198 -72.22 15.25 21.15
N MET A 199 -71.92 15.42 22.44
CA MET A 199 -70.55 15.64 22.90
C MET A 199 -69.64 14.44 22.63
N GLY A 200 -70.12 13.21 22.84
CA GLY A 200 -69.35 12.00 22.49
C GLY A 200 -69.10 11.87 20.99
N LEU A 201 -70.03 12.31 20.14
CA LEU A 201 -69.80 12.37 18.69
C LEU A 201 -68.72 13.43 18.32
N ILE A 202 -68.65 14.54 19.06
CA ILE A 202 -67.61 15.55 18.87
C ILE A 202 -66.23 15.00 19.23
N GLU A 203 -66.13 14.35 20.38
CA GLU A 203 -64.91 13.69 20.84
C GLU A 203 -64.45 12.60 19.86
N MET A 204 -65.39 11.79 19.35
CA MET A 204 -65.07 10.74 18.37
C MET A 204 -64.54 11.32 17.04
N GLN A 205 -65.06 12.45 16.56
CA GLN A 205 -64.54 13.12 15.36
C GLN A 205 -63.17 13.76 15.62
N PHE A 206 -62.93 14.27 16.83
CA PHE A 206 -61.62 14.79 17.22
C PHE A 206 -60.57 13.68 17.24
N ILE A 207 -60.85 12.55 17.87
CA ILE A 207 -59.98 11.37 17.87
C ILE A 207 -59.71 10.89 16.44
N LYS A 208 -60.74 10.84 15.59
CA LYS A 208 -60.59 10.48 14.18
C LYS A 208 -59.62 11.42 13.44
N LYS A 209 -59.72 12.73 13.67
CA LYS A 209 -58.82 13.73 13.06
C LYS A 209 -57.38 13.58 13.54
N GLU A 210 -57.16 13.39 14.83
CA GLU A 210 -55.81 13.16 15.38
C GLU A 210 -55.20 11.85 14.86
N MET A 211 -56.00 10.78 14.77
CA MET A 211 -55.57 9.51 14.18
C MET A 211 -55.15 9.67 12.71
N LEU A 212 -55.94 10.37 11.89
CA LEU A 212 -55.57 10.66 10.50
C LEU A 212 -54.28 11.47 10.42
N SER A 213 -54.09 12.46 11.31
CA SER A 213 -52.84 13.23 11.38
C SER A 213 -51.63 12.36 11.75
N ALA A 214 -51.80 11.47 12.71
CA ALA A 214 -50.74 10.54 13.12
C ALA A 214 -50.41 9.53 12.01
N MET A 215 -51.41 9.04 11.28
CA MET A 215 -51.23 8.12 10.16
C MET A 215 -50.40 8.75 9.03
N VAL A 216 -50.64 10.03 8.69
CA VAL A 216 -49.79 10.78 7.75
C VAL A 216 -48.34 10.82 8.22
N SER A 217 -48.11 11.18 9.48
CA SER A 217 -46.75 11.24 10.02
C SER A 217 -46.07 9.87 10.06
N MET A 218 -46.83 8.80 10.26
CA MET A 218 -46.34 7.43 10.22
C MET A 218 -45.98 7.01 8.79
N ASP A 219 -46.78 7.37 7.79
CA ASP A 219 -46.48 7.11 6.38
C ASP A 219 -45.20 7.83 5.94
N GLU A 220 -45.00 9.09 6.37
CA GLU A 220 -43.76 9.83 6.14
C GLU A 220 -42.54 9.14 6.79
N LEU A 221 -42.69 8.66 8.02
CA LEU A 221 -41.62 7.92 8.72
C LEU A 221 -41.36 6.53 8.10
N MET A 222 -42.40 5.84 7.62
CA MET A 222 -42.24 4.54 6.94
C MET A 222 -41.52 4.72 5.60
N GLY A 223 -41.86 5.73 4.82
CA GLY A 223 -41.17 6.06 3.56
C GLY A 223 -39.68 6.36 3.80
N SER A 224 -39.37 7.21 4.80
CA SER A 224 -37.97 7.51 5.12
C SER A 224 -37.18 6.27 5.60
N ASN A 225 -37.83 5.31 6.26
CA ASN A 225 -37.18 4.09 6.71
C ASN A 225 -36.97 3.08 5.59
N GLU A 226 -37.87 3.04 4.60
CA GLU A 226 -37.74 2.16 3.44
C GLU A 226 -36.49 2.51 2.62
N MET A 227 -36.21 3.79 2.40
CA MET A 227 -34.98 4.24 1.73
C MET A 227 -33.71 3.74 2.46
N ASN A 228 -33.67 3.84 3.79
CA ASN A 228 -32.52 3.40 4.56
C ASN A 228 -32.32 1.87 4.46
N MET A 229 -33.41 1.10 4.49
CA MET A 229 -33.39 -0.35 4.30
C MET A 229 -32.93 -0.74 2.88
N GLN A 230 -33.42 -0.06 1.85
CA GLN A 230 -33.02 -0.29 0.46
C GLN A 230 -31.51 -0.01 0.25
N VAL A 231 -30.97 1.06 0.84
CA VAL A 231 -29.53 1.39 0.79
C VAL A 231 -28.69 0.36 1.57
N ALA A 232 -29.16 -0.09 2.74
CA ALA A 232 -28.49 -1.13 3.50
C ALA A 232 -28.40 -2.45 2.71
N ALA A 233 -29.45 -2.81 1.96
CA ALA A 233 -29.47 -4.00 1.11
C ALA A 233 -28.50 -3.92 -0.09
N MET A 234 -28.19 -2.72 -0.60
CA MET A 234 -27.19 -2.53 -1.67
C MET A 234 -25.73 -2.63 -1.19
N THR A 235 -25.47 -2.36 0.09
CA THR A 235 -24.11 -2.20 0.63
C THR A 235 -23.20 -3.42 0.41
N PRO A 236 -23.65 -4.68 0.63
CA PRO A 236 -22.82 -5.86 0.39
C PRO A 236 -22.40 -6.01 -1.08
N ALA A 237 -23.25 -5.65 -2.04
CA ALA A 237 -22.95 -5.74 -3.47
C ALA A 237 -21.87 -4.73 -3.89
N LEU A 238 -21.92 -3.51 -3.35
CA LEU A 238 -20.89 -2.50 -3.58
C LEU A 238 -19.53 -2.92 -3.00
N PHE A 239 -19.52 -3.52 -1.82
CA PHE A 239 -18.31 -4.06 -1.20
C PHE A 239 -17.70 -5.20 -2.04
N LEU A 240 -18.55 -6.10 -2.55
CA LEU A 240 -18.11 -7.19 -3.45
C LEU A 240 -17.50 -6.61 -4.73
N LEU A 241 -18.12 -5.59 -5.35
CA LEU A 241 -17.61 -4.97 -6.57
C LEU A 241 -16.26 -4.26 -6.35
N MET A 242 -16.09 -3.56 -5.22
CA MET A 242 -14.82 -2.92 -4.86
C MET A 242 -13.70 -3.93 -4.58
N THR A 243 -14.00 -5.02 -3.85
CA THR A 243 -13.04 -6.08 -3.56
C THR A 243 -12.61 -6.82 -4.82
N LEU A 244 -13.56 -7.12 -5.72
CA LEU A 244 -13.26 -7.74 -7.01
C LEU A 244 -12.36 -6.84 -7.87
N ARG A 245 -12.65 -5.53 -7.95
CA ARG A 245 -11.82 -4.57 -8.67
C ARG A 245 -10.40 -4.49 -8.11
N ARG A 246 -10.25 -4.44 -6.79
CA ARG A 246 -8.94 -4.46 -6.10
C ARG A 246 -8.18 -5.75 -6.41
N PHE A 247 -8.85 -6.89 -6.34
CA PHE A 247 -8.26 -8.19 -6.63
C PHE A 247 -7.78 -8.28 -8.08
N PHE A 248 -8.61 -7.88 -9.05
CA PHE A 248 -8.23 -7.83 -10.46
C PHE A 248 -7.03 -6.91 -10.71
N GLN A 249 -6.97 -5.74 -10.06
CA GLN A 249 -5.80 -4.88 -10.18
C GLN A 249 -4.54 -5.56 -9.64
N VAL A 250 -4.58 -6.15 -8.43
CA VAL A 250 -3.42 -6.83 -7.84
C VAL A 250 -2.99 -8.02 -8.70
N LEU A 251 -3.94 -8.84 -9.14
CA LEU A 251 -3.70 -10.00 -9.98
C LEU A 251 -3.12 -9.60 -11.34
N PHE A 252 -3.66 -8.54 -11.96
CA PHE A 252 -3.15 -8.00 -13.21
C PHE A 252 -1.73 -7.42 -13.04
N TYR A 253 -1.46 -6.71 -11.94
CA TYR A 253 -0.11 -6.24 -11.63
C TYR A 253 0.87 -7.39 -11.38
N ALA A 254 0.45 -8.44 -10.68
CA ALA A 254 1.28 -9.61 -10.39
C ALA A 254 1.58 -10.46 -11.63
N LEU A 255 0.60 -10.63 -12.52
CA LEU A 255 0.74 -11.43 -13.75
C LEU A 255 1.40 -10.67 -14.90
N PHE A 256 1.02 -9.41 -15.16
CA PHE A 256 1.47 -8.68 -16.35
C PHE A 256 2.69 -7.79 -16.12
N LYS A 257 3.03 -7.40 -14.88
CA LYS A 257 4.30 -6.71 -14.60
C LYS A 257 5.37 -7.66 -14.09
N PHE A 258 5.90 -8.48 -15.00
CA PHE A 258 7.23 -9.10 -14.93
C PHE A 258 8.38 -8.07 -14.99
N GLY A 259 8.29 -6.97 -14.24
CA GLY A 259 9.30 -5.92 -14.19
C GLY A 259 10.00 -5.88 -12.83
N LYS A 260 11.29 -5.55 -12.80
CA LYS A 260 12.09 -5.32 -11.57
C LYS A 260 11.26 -4.57 -10.52
N SER A 261 11.23 -5.06 -9.28
CA SER A 261 10.48 -4.41 -8.19
C SER A 261 10.96 -2.97 -8.00
N LYS A 262 10.11 -2.07 -7.49
CA LYS A 262 10.55 -0.72 -7.10
C LYS A 262 11.75 -0.79 -6.16
N GLU A 263 11.70 -1.74 -5.22
CA GLU A 263 12.76 -2.00 -4.25
C GLU A 263 14.07 -2.47 -4.90
N GLU A 264 13.99 -3.28 -5.96
CA GLU A 264 15.17 -3.78 -6.69
C GLU A 264 15.87 -2.63 -7.43
N ILE A 265 15.11 -1.66 -7.96
CA ILE A 265 15.65 -0.46 -8.61
C ILE A 265 16.27 0.48 -7.57
N HIS A 266 15.62 0.69 -6.42
CA HIS A 266 16.20 1.50 -5.33
C HIS A 266 17.45 0.83 -4.73
N ALA A 267 17.47 -0.49 -4.62
CA ALA A 267 18.65 -1.24 -4.19
C ALA A 267 19.80 -1.09 -5.18
N GLN A 268 19.53 -1.23 -6.48
CA GLN A 268 20.53 -1.02 -7.53
C GLN A 268 21.10 0.42 -7.48
N PHE A 269 20.24 1.43 -7.33
CA PHE A 269 20.66 2.83 -7.21
C PHE A 269 21.45 3.11 -5.91
N ARG A 270 21.10 2.47 -4.79
CA ARG A 270 21.86 2.59 -3.54
C ARG A 270 23.23 1.97 -3.65
N GLN A 271 23.34 0.81 -4.30
CA GLN A 271 24.61 0.13 -4.49
C GLN A 271 25.57 0.98 -5.32
N THR A 272 25.11 1.55 -6.43
CA THR A 272 25.95 2.44 -7.25
C THR A 272 26.36 3.72 -6.49
N MET A 273 25.47 4.29 -5.67
CA MET A 273 25.82 5.42 -4.79
C MET A 273 26.87 5.05 -3.72
N LEU A 274 26.79 3.84 -3.14
CA LEU A 274 27.80 3.35 -2.18
C LEU A 274 29.14 3.07 -2.85
N ASP A 275 29.14 2.58 -4.10
CA ASP A 275 30.37 2.37 -4.87
C ASP A 275 31.08 3.70 -5.16
N ILE A 276 30.32 4.76 -5.48
CA ILE A 276 30.81 6.13 -5.57
C ILE A 276 31.41 6.60 -4.23
N GLU A 277 30.68 6.43 -3.13
CA GLU A 277 31.15 6.83 -1.79
C GLU A 277 32.45 6.11 -1.41
N ARG A 278 32.54 4.80 -1.69
CA ARG A 278 33.71 3.99 -1.39
C ARG A 278 34.93 4.39 -2.21
N LEU A 279 34.74 4.70 -3.50
CA LEU A 279 35.79 5.19 -4.38
C LEU A 279 36.36 6.52 -3.86
N LEU A 280 35.49 7.42 -3.42
CA LEU A 280 35.91 8.72 -2.86
C LEU A 280 36.59 8.59 -1.49
N LEU A 281 36.10 7.72 -0.60
CA LEU A 281 36.67 7.49 0.73
C LEU A 281 38.05 6.81 0.69
N MET A 282 38.25 5.83 -0.20
CA MET A 282 39.56 5.17 -0.36
C MET A 282 40.65 6.15 -0.81
N ARG A 283 40.27 7.27 -1.42
CA ARG A 283 41.20 8.30 -1.89
C ARG A 283 41.45 9.40 -0.86
N ASP A 284 40.44 9.78 -0.09
CA ASP A 284 40.56 10.79 0.98
C ASP A 284 41.38 10.27 2.16
N SER A 285 41.34 8.96 2.42
CA SER A 285 42.18 8.27 3.41
C SER A 285 42.73 6.96 2.85
N PRO A 286 43.87 6.97 2.12
CA PRO A 286 44.48 5.72 1.69
C PRO A 286 44.86 4.89 2.94
N PRO A 287 44.54 3.59 2.98
CA PRO A 287 45.03 2.74 4.06
C PRO A 287 46.54 2.83 4.08
N GLY A 288 47.11 3.09 5.26
CA GLY A 288 48.57 3.06 5.43
C GLY A 288 49.12 1.72 4.94
N PRO A 289 50.33 1.69 4.36
CA PRO A 289 50.94 0.43 3.96
C PRO A 289 50.90 -0.52 5.17
N PRO A 290 50.61 -1.82 4.95
CA PRO A 290 50.66 -2.79 6.03
C PRO A 290 52.02 -2.64 6.72
N PRO A 291 52.09 -2.65 8.06
CA PRO A 291 53.36 -2.55 8.76
C PRO A 291 54.28 -3.62 8.16
N SER A 292 55.34 -3.19 7.50
CA SER A 292 56.35 -4.09 6.96
C SER A 292 56.79 -4.96 8.12
N LEU A 293 56.55 -6.28 8.03
CA LEU A 293 57.09 -7.25 8.97
C LEU A 293 58.58 -6.98 9.10
N SER A 294 58.98 -6.41 10.25
CA SER A 294 60.34 -6.00 10.53
C SER A 294 61.19 -7.24 10.76
N TRP A 295 61.67 -7.88 9.69
CA TRP A 295 62.81 -8.76 9.81
C TRP A 295 64.05 -7.87 9.94
N GLY A 296 64.76 -8.02 11.05
CA GLY A 296 65.72 -7.06 11.59
C GLY A 296 66.70 -6.42 10.60
N SER A 297 66.66 -5.09 10.53
CA SER A 297 67.84 -4.26 10.33
C SER A 297 67.59 -2.87 10.89
N LYS A 298 68.19 -2.56 12.03
CA LYS A 298 68.34 -1.19 12.51
C LYS A 298 69.23 -0.47 11.52
N ARG A 299 68.65 0.41 10.71
CA ARG A 299 69.37 1.52 10.11
C ARG A 299 68.56 2.78 10.35
N ASP A 300 69.09 3.58 11.26
CA ASP A 300 68.69 4.97 11.45
C ASP A 300 68.88 5.72 10.14
N SER A 301 67.79 6.19 9.57
CA SER A 301 67.81 7.22 8.56
C SER A 301 66.57 8.08 8.73
N HIS A 302 66.78 9.22 9.38
CA HIS A 302 66.02 10.45 9.18
C HIS A 302 65.72 10.63 7.69
N HIS A 303 64.46 10.51 7.30
CA HIS A 303 63.92 11.18 6.13
C HIS A 303 62.41 11.39 6.32
N ASP A 304 62.10 12.65 6.58
CA ASP A 304 60.96 13.39 6.05
C ASP A 304 59.59 12.71 6.05
N ALA A 305 58.77 13.19 6.99
CA ALA A 305 57.32 13.12 6.89
C ALA A 305 56.88 13.50 5.46
N PRO A 306 56.05 12.69 4.78
CA PRO A 306 55.52 13.09 3.50
C PRO A 306 54.56 14.26 3.78
N THR A 307 54.98 15.44 3.34
CA THR A 307 54.16 16.63 3.17
C THR A 307 52.80 16.22 2.59
N LYS A 308 51.75 16.34 3.42
CA LYS A 308 50.33 16.26 3.08
C LYS A 308 49.97 17.36 2.06
N ASN A 309 50.37 17.18 0.82
CA ASN A 309 49.92 17.96 -0.34
C ASN A 309 49.70 17.01 -1.52
N ILE A 310 49.10 15.84 -1.26
CA ILE A 310 48.56 15.01 -2.33
C ILE A 310 47.27 15.71 -2.78
N SER A 311 47.39 16.42 -3.90
CA SER A 311 46.31 16.93 -4.75
C SER A 311 44.92 16.41 -4.38
N GLN A 312 44.05 17.28 -3.86
CA GLN A 312 42.62 17.06 -3.61
C GLN A 312 41.79 16.78 -4.88
N THR A 313 42.46 16.47 -5.99
CA THR A 313 41.89 16.22 -7.31
C THR A 313 42.03 14.73 -7.64
N LEU A 314 40.93 14.14 -8.08
CA LEU A 314 40.87 12.74 -8.54
C LEU A 314 41.87 12.49 -9.67
N SER A 315 42.44 11.28 -9.72
CA SER A 315 43.21 10.81 -10.88
C SER A 315 42.29 10.78 -12.11
N ALA A 316 42.85 10.94 -13.32
CA ALA A 316 42.06 10.89 -14.56
C ALA A 316 41.29 9.57 -14.74
N GLU A 317 41.86 8.46 -14.25
CA GLU A 317 41.23 7.13 -14.24
C GLU A 317 40.06 7.07 -13.25
N ASP A 318 40.25 7.57 -12.02
CA ASP A 318 39.22 7.62 -10.98
C ASP A 318 38.06 8.55 -11.36
N LEU A 319 38.37 9.66 -12.03
CA LEU A 319 37.38 10.58 -12.59
C LEU A 319 36.52 9.87 -13.66
N GLY A 320 37.14 9.04 -14.51
CA GLY A 320 36.44 8.23 -15.51
C GLY A 320 35.50 7.22 -14.87
N MET A 321 35.96 6.53 -13.81
CA MET A 321 35.14 5.58 -13.04
C MET A 321 33.98 6.27 -12.31
N LEU A 322 34.25 7.43 -11.69
CA LEU A 322 33.23 8.26 -11.07
C LEU A 322 32.14 8.68 -12.08
N LEU A 323 32.55 9.15 -13.26
CA LEU A 323 31.63 9.58 -14.31
C LEU A 323 30.78 8.42 -14.83
N LEU A 324 31.34 7.22 -14.93
CA LEU A 324 30.63 6.00 -15.34
C LEU A 324 29.54 5.64 -14.33
N HIS A 325 29.85 5.65 -13.02
CA HIS A 325 28.87 5.39 -11.98
C HIS A 325 27.77 6.46 -11.93
N ILE A 326 28.13 7.74 -12.13
CA ILE A 326 27.14 8.83 -12.24
C ILE A 326 26.23 8.63 -13.47
N HIS A 327 26.79 8.21 -14.60
CA HIS A 327 26.01 7.88 -15.79
C HIS A 327 25.07 6.71 -15.54
N GLU A 328 25.51 5.67 -14.83
CA GLU A 328 24.67 4.53 -14.44
C GLU A 328 23.52 4.98 -13.53
N CYS A 329 23.78 5.81 -12.51
CA CYS A 329 22.75 6.40 -11.66
C CYS A 329 21.72 7.21 -12.47
N ARG A 330 22.18 8.03 -13.42
CA ARG A 330 21.31 8.79 -14.34
C ARG A 330 20.48 7.87 -15.22
N SER A 331 21.08 6.83 -15.80
CA SER A 331 20.41 5.85 -16.64
C SER A 331 19.30 5.12 -15.89
N ILE A 332 19.58 4.67 -14.65
CA ILE A 332 18.59 4.04 -13.77
C ILE A 332 17.43 5.00 -13.49
N LEU A 333 17.72 6.26 -13.17
CA LEU A 333 16.74 7.29 -12.86
C LEU A 333 15.84 7.63 -14.08
N TRP A 334 16.41 7.70 -15.28
CA TRP A 334 15.67 7.93 -16.52
C TRP A 334 14.80 6.74 -16.94
N GLN A 335 15.32 5.52 -16.89
CA GLN A 335 14.56 4.30 -17.22
C GLN A 335 13.36 4.09 -16.28
N SER A 336 13.45 4.56 -15.05
CA SER A 336 12.44 4.36 -14.02
C SER A 336 11.67 5.62 -13.64
N ARG A 337 11.70 6.67 -14.48
CA ARG A 337 11.09 7.99 -14.24
C ARG A 337 9.62 7.96 -13.76
N ARG A 338 8.82 7.00 -14.23
CA ARG A 338 7.39 6.87 -13.81
C ARG A 338 7.21 6.35 -12.38
N ARG A 339 8.27 5.86 -11.74
CA ARG A 339 8.21 5.21 -10.41
C ARG A 339 8.65 6.12 -9.27
N PHE A 340 9.39 7.19 -9.56
CA PHE A 340 9.85 8.21 -8.62
C PHE A 340 8.92 9.43 -8.64
N ARG A 341 8.91 10.23 -7.57
CA ARG A 341 8.20 11.51 -7.58
C ARG A 341 8.93 12.50 -8.49
N SER A 342 8.19 13.31 -9.25
CA SER A 342 8.76 14.26 -10.21
C SER A 342 9.75 15.26 -9.59
N VAL A 343 9.49 15.68 -8.35
CA VAL A 343 10.36 16.60 -7.59
C VAL A 343 11.67 15.91 -7.17
N GLU A 344 11.60 14.65 -6.74
CA GLU A 344 12.78 13.87 -6.33
C GLU A 344 13.72 13.64 -7.52
N ILE A 345 13.18 13.36 -8.71
CA ILE A 345 13.96 13.18 -9.94
C ILE A 345 14.79 14.41 -10.27
N ARG A 346 14.17 15.61 -10.18
CA ARG A 346 14.86 16.85 -10.50
C ARG A 346 15.99 17.12 -9.50
N ASN A 347 15.70 17.02 -8.21
CA ASN A 347 16.69 17.30 -7.17
C ASN A 347 17.86 16.29 -7.21
N VAL A 348 17.58 14.99 -7.43
CA VAL A 348 18.64 13.97 -7.57
C VAL A 348 19.47 14.22 -8.82
N ALA A 349 18.85 14.62 -9.94
CA ALA A 349 19.59 14.93 -11.16
C ALA A 349 20.49 16.18 -10.99
N GLU A 350 20.03 17.17 -10.23
CA GLU A 350 20.82 18.34 -9.86
C GLU A 350 22.00 17.97 -8.95
N ASP A 351 21.77 17.14 -7.92
CA ASP A 351 22.84 16.65 -7.03
C ASP A 351 23.89 15.81 -7.79
N LEU A 352 23.46 14.98 -8.75
CA LEU A 352 24.36 14.19 -9.60
C LEU A 352 25.15 15.06 -10.58
N ALA A 353 24.61 16.21 -11.01
CA ALA A 353 25.31 17.19 -11.83
C ALA A 353 26.32 18.03 -11.02
N GLU A 354 26.01 18.30 -9.75
CA GLU A 354 26.99 18.88 -8.81
C GLU A 354 28.14 17.91 -8.54
N LEU A 355 27.83 16.62 -8.39
CA LEU A 355 28.83 15.58 -8.15
C LEU A 355 29.80 15.38 -9.33
N SER A 356 29.31 15.50 -10.58
CA SER A 356 30.14 15.38 -11.79
C SER A 356 31.00 16.62 -12.09
N GLY A 357 30.84 17.71 -11.32
CA GLY A 357 31.57 18.95 -11.55
C GLY A 357 31.07 19.78 -12.74
N GLU A 358 29.88 19.47 -13.27
CA GLU A 358 29.27 20.24 -14.38
C GLU A 358 28.97 21.70 -13.99
N ARG A 359 28.92 22.01 -12.68
CA ARG A 359 28.70 23.35 -12.13
C ARG A 359 29.95 24.04 -11.59
N GLY A 360 31.12 23.42 -11.71
CA GLY A 360 32.40 23.97 -11.25
C GLY A 360 33.37 22.90 -10.72
N PRO A 361 34.65 23.24 -10.49
CA PRO A 361 35.62 22.32 -9.91
C PRO A 361 35.23 21.98 -8.47
N VAL A 362 35.02 20.69 -8.18
CA VAL A 362 34.61 20.19 -6.85
C VAL A 362 35.74 19.36 -6.25
N SER A 363 36.09 19.63 -5.00
CA SER A 363 37.04 18.82 -4.24
C SER A 363 36.44 17.49 -3.78
N VAL A 364 37.26 16.46 -3.57
CA VAL A 364 36.79 15.14 -3.07
C VAL A 364 36.01 15.27 -1.75
N SER A 365 36.44 16.14 -0.84
CA SER A 365 35.72 16.41 0.41
C SER A 365 34.33 17.02 0.18
N GLN A 366 34.18 17.88 -0.84
CA GLN A 366 32.88 18.45 -1.20
C GLN A 366 31.98 17.39 -1.86
N GLN A 367 32.53 16.51 -2.69
CA GLN A 367 31.79 15.39 -3.28
C GLN A 367 31.24 14.44 -2.20
N LEU A 368 32.02 14.13 -1.16
CA LEU A 368 31.57 13.35 -0.02
C LEU A 368 30.45 14.05 0.79
N MET A 369 30.53 15.37 0.95
CA MET A 369 29.45 16.14 1.59
C MET A 369 28.15 16.10 0.77
N ILE A 370 28.23 16.17 -0.56
CA ILE A 370 27.07 16.05 -1.45
C ILE A 370 26.43 14.67 -1.30
N ILE A 371 27.21 13.59 -1.30
CA ILE A 371 26.70 12.22 -1.11
C ILE A 371 26.04 12.06 0.27
N SER A 372 26.66 12.61 1.32
CA SER A 372 26.08 12.63 2.67
C SER A 372 24.75 13.39 2.74
N ARG A 373 24.63 14.50 1.99
CA ARG A 373 23.37 15.24 1.84
C ARG A 373 22.31 14.41 1.11
N MET A 374 22.69 13.75 0.01
CA MET A 374 21.78 12.90 -0.76
C MET A 374 21.24 11.74 0.08
N SER A 375 22.10 11.03 0.83
CA SER A 375 21.70 9.88 1.65
C SER A 375 20.75 10.26 2.80
N ARG A 376 20.85 11.50 3.32
CA ARG A 376 19.94 12.03 4.35
C ARG A 376 18.61 12.52 3.79
N THR A 377 18.63 13.11 2.60
CA THR A 377 17.48 13.78 1.98
C THR A 377 16.53 12.79 1.33
N TYR A 378 17.06 11.77 0.64
CA TYR A 378 16.23 10.85 -0.15
C TYR A 378 15.84 9.62 0.68
N PRO A 379 14.54 9.38 0.93
CA PRO A 379 14.09 8.26 1.75
C PRO A 379 14.39 6.90 1.11
N PHE A 380 14.47 6.83 -0.22
CA PHE A 380 14.81 5.60 -0.93
C PHE A 380 16.31 5.24 -0.86
N LEU A 381 17.17 6.18 -0.49
CA LEU A 381 18.60 5.93 -0.23
C LEU A 381 18.85 5.44 1.19
N LYS A 382 17.94 5.72 2.13
CA LYS A 382 18.03 5.18 3.49
C LYS A 382 17.86 3.67 3.44
N VAL A 383 18.78 2.94 4.06
CA VAL A 383 18.56 1.54 4.39
C VAL A 383 17.48 1.54 5.46
N VAL A 384 16.23 1.32 5.05
CA VAL A 384 15.19 0.89 5.99
C VAL A 384 15.61 -0.51 6.42
N SER A 385 16.49 -0.58 7.42
CA SER A 385 16.47 -1.72 8.32
C SER A 385 15.05 -1.70 8.87
N SER A 386 14.22 -2.63 8.42
CA SER A 386 13.01 -2.98 9.13
C SER A 386 13.47 -3.44 10.51
N GLY A 387 13.61 -2.50 11.43
CA GLY A 387 14.05 -2.69 12.80
C GLY A 387 12.97 -3.43 13.58
N ILE A 388 12.71 -4.67 13.21
CA ILE A 388 12.25 -5.66 14.15
C ILE A 388 13.56 -6.18 14.77
N PRO A 389 13.92 -5.78 15.99
CA PRO A 389 15.08 -6.35 16.67
C PRO A 389 14.90 -7.87 16.70
N PHE A 390 15.97 -8.60 16.39
CA PHE A 390 15.98 -10.07 16.32
C PHE A 390 15.51 -10.74 17.65
N GLU A 391 15.55 -9.97 18.75
CA GLU A 391 15.06 -10.38 20.07
C GLU A 391 13.54 -10.58 20.14
N ASN A 392 12.76 -9.95 19.25
CA ASN A 392 11.30 -10.15 19.18
C ASN A 392 10.87 -11.33 18.29
N LEU A 393 11.82 -12.07 17.70
CA LEU A 393 11.57 -13.23 16.84
C LEU A 393 11.78 -14.58 17.55
N ILE A 394 12.16 -14.57 18.83
CA ILE A 394 12.25 -15.78 19.66
C ILE A 394 11.16 -15.70 20.74
N PRO A 395 10.03 -16.42 20.59
CA PRO A 395 9.07 -16.53 21.68
C PRO A 395 9.62 -17.54 22.70
N GLY A 396 9.99 -17.04 23.88
CA GLY A 396 10.14 -17.84 25.09
C GLY A 396 11.50 -18.55 25.25
N GLY A 397 12.33 -17.97 26.10
CA GLY A 397 13.21 -18.68 27.03
C GLY A 397 12.84 -18.22 28.43
#